data_AF-A0A0Q7CDG0-F1
#
_entry.id   AF-A0A0Q7CDG0-F1
#
_cell.length_a   1.000
_cell.length_b   1.000
_cell.length_c   1.000
_cell.angle_alpha   90.00
_cell.angle_beta   90.00
_cell.angle_gamma   90.00
#
_symmetry.space_group_name_H-M   'P 1'
#
loop_
_entity.id
_entity.type
_entity.pdbx_description
1 polymer ?
#
loop_
_entity_poly.entity_id
_entity_poly.type
_entity_poly.pdbx_seq_one_letter_code
_entity_poly.pdbx_strand_id
1 'polypeptide(L)' 'MIDEKDAIALARAAAMAAGWAFVEPVQARLRKPWFGKGAARWEINSNAMAFGARARFVIDAVDGRILDKGYIPR' A
#
# COMPACT_ATOMS: atom_id res chain seq x y z
N MET A 1 13.77 -5.19 6.22
CA MET A 1 13.01 -4.03 5.73
C MET A 1 12.77 -4.26 4.25
N ILE A 2 11.50 -4.37 3.85
CA ILE A 2 11.12 -4.60 2.46
C ILE A 2 11.29 -3.32 1.65
N ASP A 3 11.62 -3.49 0.37
CA ASP A 3 11.76 -2.37 -0.54
C ASP A 3 10.41 -1.93 -1.12
N GLU A 4 10.43 -0.88 -1.94
CA GLU A 4 9.22 -0.36 -2.58
C GLU A 4 8.55 -1.38 -3.52
N LYS A 5 9.36 -2.16 -4.25
CA LYS A 5 8.86 -3.13 -5.23
C LYS A 5 8.18 -4.31 -4.54
N ASP A 6 8.77 -4.79 -3.45
CA ASP A 6 8.20 -5.82 -2.59
C ASP A 6 6.88 -5.35 -1.98
N ALA A 7 6.84 -4.11 -1.48
CA ALA A 7 5.63 -3.54 -0.90
C ALA A 7 4.50 -3.44 -1.94
N ILE A 8 4.81 -2.97 -3.17
CA ILE A 8 3.86 -2.91 -4.28
C ILE A 8 3.39 -4.31 -4.68
N ALA A 9 4.28 -5.30 -4.75
CA ALA A 9 3.94 -6.67 -5.09
C ALA A 9 2.96 -7.28 -4.06
N LEU A 10 3.22 -7.04 -2.77
CA LEU A 10 2.34 -7.47 -1.66
C LEU A 10 0.96 -6.81 -1.75
N ALA A 11 0.92 -5.49 -2.00
CA ALA A 11 -0.34 -4.76 -2.17
C ALA A 11 -1.15 -5.27 -3.38
N ARG A 12 -0.47 -5.54 -4.50
CA ARG A 12 -1.09 -6.06 -5.73
C ARG A 12 -1.66 -7.45 -5.50
N ALA A 13 -0.90 -8.34 -4.86
CA ALA A 13 -1.37 -9.69 -4.52
C ALA A 13 -2.59 -9.63 -3.59
N ALA A 14 -2.56 -8.77 -2.56
CA ALA A 14 -3.68 -8.58 -1.65
C ALA A 14 -4.93 -8.00 -2.32
N ALA A 15 -4.76 -7.06 -3.27
CA ALA A 15 -5.85 -6.53 -4.06
C ALA A 15 -6.50 -7.60 -4.94
N MET A 16 -5.69 -8.40 -5.65
CA MET A 16 -6.17 -9.51 -6.48
C MET A 16 -6.92 -10.55 -5.65
N ALA A 17 -6.39 -10.94 -4.49
CA ALA A 17 -7.04 -11.87 -3.57
C ALA A 17 -8.39 -11.34 -3.04
N ALA A 18 -8.54 -10.02 -2.94
CA ALA A 18 -9.78 -9.38 -2.52
C ALA A 18 -10.73 -9.02 -3.69
N GLY A 19 -10.34 -9.31 -4.94
CA GLY A 19 -11.10 -8.94 -6.13
C GLY A 19 -11.13 -7.43 -6.41
N TRP A 20 -10.16 -6.68 -5.92
CA TRP A 20 -10.09 -5.22 -6.07
C TRP A 20 -9.30 -4.80 -7.30
N ALA A 21 -9.74 -3.73 -7.95
CA ALA A 21 -9.00 -3.12 -9.04
C ALA A 21 -7.68 -2.52 -8.52
N PHE A 22 -6.57 -3.01 -9.07
CA PHE A 22 -5.23 -2.48 -8.81
C PHE A 22 -4.66 -1.95 -10.13
N VAL A 23 -4.87 -0.66 -10.37
CA VAL A 23 -4.51 0.01 -11.61
C VAL A 23 -3.40 1.03 -11.40
N GLU A 24 -2.65 1.29 -12.47
CA GLU A 24 -1.65 2.35 -12.52
C GLU A 24 -2.31 3.74 -12.63
N PRO A 25 -1.66 4.82 -12.16
CA PRO A 25 -0.34 4.83 -11.52
C PRO A 25 -0.40 4.39 -10.05
N VAL A 26 0.58 3.59 -9.63
CA VAL A 26 0.77 3.20 -8.22
C VAL A 26 1.66 4.22 -7.52
N GLN A 27 1.21 4.72 -6.37
CA GLN A 27 2.03 5.53 -5.48
C GLN A 27 2.38 4.73 -4.24
N ALA A 28 3.68 4.50 -4.02
CA ALA A 28 4.21 3.98 -2.78
C ALA A 28 4.98 5.07 -2.03
N ARG A 29 4.70 5.23 -0.73
CA ARG A 29 5.39 6.20 0.13
C ARG A 29 5.86 5.53 1.39
N LEU A 30 7.16 5.60 1.65
CA LEU A 30 7.73 5.18 2.92
C LEU A 30 7.48 6.26 3.98
N ARG A 31 6.70 5.93 4.99
CA ARG A 31 6.53 6.73 6.20
C ARG A 31 7.44 6.19 7.28
N LYS A 32 8.46 6.96 7.62
CA LYS A 32 9.30 6.70 8.80
C LYS A 32 8.59 7.22 10.05
N PRO A 33 8.69 6.51 11.18
CA PRO A 33 8.14 6.97 12.46
C PRO A 33 8.81 8.28 12.87
N TRP A 34 8.03 9.17 13.48
CA TRP A 34 8.56 10.41 14.05
C TRP A 34 9.07 10.16 15.47
N PHE A 35 10.24 10.72 15.83
CA PHE A 35 10.94 10.53 17.13
C PHE A 35 11.17 9.06 17.58
N GLY A 36 11.29 8.11 16.66
CA GLY A 36 11.64 6.72 17.00
C GLY A 36 10.54 5.91 17.70
N LYS A 37 9.32 6.46 17.88
CA LYS A 37 8.15 5.69 18.34
C LYS A 37 7.32 5.23 17.13
N GLY A 38 7.42 3.94 16.82
CA GLY A 38 6.65 3.26 15.77
C GLY A 38 7.54 2.52 14.76
N ALA A 39 6.96 1.58 14.00
CA ALA A 39 7.63 0.94 12.87
C ALA A 39 7.50 1.79 11.61
N ALA A 40 8.49 1.72 10.71
CA ALA A 40 8.36 2.31 9.39
C ALA A 40 7.28 1.55 8.61
N ARG A 41 6.50 2.28 7.78
CA ARG A 41 5.40 1.68 7.02
C ARG A 41 5.34 2.23 5.61
N TRP A 42 4.97 1.39 4.67
CA TRP A 42 4.66 1.73 3.30
C TRP A 42 3.18 2.06 3.17
N GLU A 43 2.88 3.26 2.68
CA GLU A 43 1.54 3.66 2.27
C GLU A 43 1.44 3.53 0.75
N ILE A 44 0.60 2.60 0.28
CA ILE A 44 0.43 2.29 -1.15
C ILE A 44 -0.99 2.67 -1.57
N ASN A 45 -1.10 3.36 -2.70
CA ASN A 45 -2.37 3.68 -3.33
C ASN A 45 -2.29 3.30 -4.81
N SER A 46 -3.22 2.46 -5.27
CA SER A 46 -3.47 2.27 -6.70
C SER A 46 -4.33 3.42 -7.25
N ASN A 47 -4.28 3.65 -8.56
CA ASN A 47 -4.97 4.77 -9.22
C ASN A 47 -4.63 6.14 -8.58
N ALA A 48 -3.40 6.32 -8.13
CA ALA A 48 -3.01 7.49 -7.38
C ALA A 48 -3.10 8.74 -8.27
N MET A 49 -3.80 9.78 -7.82
CA MET A 49 -4.06 11.02 -8.58
C MET A 49 -5.05 10.90 -9.75
N ALA A 50 -5.75 9.78 -9.90
CA ALA A 50 -6.83 9.64 -10.86
C ALA A 50 -8.19 9.49 -10.16
N PHE A 51 -9.26 9.87 -10.88
CA PHE A 51 -10.64 9.72 -10.40
C PHE A 51 -11.11 8.27 -10.62
N GLY A 52 -11.96 7.78 -9.72
CA GLY A 52 -12.54 6.43 -9.79
C GLY A 52 -12.03 5.51 -8.69
N ALA A 53 -12.22 4.20 -8.91
CA ALA A 53 -11.91 3.20 -7.91
C ALA A 53 -10.41 3.17 -7.56
N ARG A 54 -10.10 3.09 -6.25
CA ARG A 54 -8.72 2.97 -5.76
C ARG A 54 -8.61 1.98 -4.60
N ALA A 55 -7.52 1.22 -4.59
CA ALA A 55 -7.14 0.35 -3.49
C ALA A 55 -6.01 1.01 -2.68
N ARG A 56 -6.17 1.05 -1.37
CA ARG A 56 -5.19 1.61 -0.42
C ARG A 56 -4.69 0.50 0.48
N PHE A 57 -3.39 0.49 0.73
CA PHE A 57 -2.74 -0.43 1.64
C PHE A 57 -1.75 0.31 2.54
N VAL A 58 -1.65 -0.15 3.79
CA VAL A 58 -0.58 0.22 4.71
C VAL A 58 0.14 -1.06 5.08
N ILE A 59 1.43 -1.13 4.78
CA ILE A 59 2.25 -2.32 4.97
C ILE A 59 3.40 -1.97 5.93
N ASP A 60 3.66 -2.82 6.91
CA ASP A 60 4.83 -2.69 7.77
C ASP A 60 6.10 -2.86 6.94
N ALA A 61 7.02 -1.90 7.03
CA ALA A 61 8.22 -1.90 6.21
C ALA A 61 9.25 -2.91 6.72
N VAL A 62 9.16 -3.42 7.94
CA VAL A 62 10.12 -4.37 8.52
C VAL A 62 9.87 -5.78 8.00
N ASP A 63 8.64 -6.27 8.15
CA ASP A 63 8.25 -7.67 7.91
C ASP A 63 7.27 -7.85 6.73
N GLY A 64 6.78 -6.76 6.12
CA GLY A 64 5.83 -6.81 5.01
C GLY A 64 4.39 -7.15 5.42
N ARG A 65 4.07 -7.10 6.72
CA ARG A 65 2.70 -7.36 7.19
C ARG A 65 1.76 -6.24 6.76
N ILE A 66 0.62 -6.61 6.18
CA ILE A 66 -0.44 -5.65 5.88
C ILE A 66 -1.09 -5.21 7.21
N LEU A 67 -0.90 -3.94 7.55
CA LEU A 67 -1.45 -3.31 8.75
C LEU A 67 -2.87 -2.79 8.52
N ASP A 68 -3.13 -2.27 7.33
CA ASP A 68 -4.44 -1.75 6.93
C ASP A 68 -4.65 -1.94 5.42
N LYS A 69 -5.89 -2.16 5.02
CA LYS A 69 -6.28 -2.25 3.61
C LYS A 69 -7.70 -1.76 3.39
N GLY A 70 -7.94 -1.08 2.28
CA GLY A 70 -9.25 -0.58 1.92
C GLY A 70 -9.43 -0.40 0.42
N TYR A 71 -10.68 -0.50 -0.02
CA TYR A 71 -11.06 -0.26 -1.41
C TYR A 71 -12.14 0.81 -1.45
N ILE A 72 -11.93 1.81 -2.30
CA ILE A 72 -12.87 2.90 -2.52
C ILE A 72 -13.38 2.73 -3.94
N PRO A 73 -14.61 2.21 -4.15
CA PRO A 73 -15.12 1.79 -5.47
C PRO A 73 -15.72 2.93 -6.31
N ARG A 74 -15.29 4.18 -6.13
CA ARG A 74 -15.90 5.41 -6.70
C ARG A 74 -16.43 5.27 -8.12
#